data_AF-A0A965NYM5-F1
#
_entry.id   AF-A0A965NYM5-F1
#
_cell.length_a   1.000
_cell.length_b   1.000
_cell.length_c   1.000
_cell.angle_alpha   90.00
_cell.angle_beta   90.00
_cell.angle_gamma   90.00
#
_symmetry.space_group_name_H-M   'P 1'
#
loop_
_entity.id
_entity.type
_entity.pdbx_description
1 polymer ?
#
loop_
_entity_poly.entity_id
_entity_poly.type
_entity_poly.pdbx_seq_one_letter_code
_entity_poly.pdbx_strand_id
1 'polypeptide(L)' 'MTDKKYYTAKELAERYGFKSHKTIERMAENNELPKPVKIGRNNRWDI' A
#
# COMPACT_ATOMS: atom_id res chain seq x y z
N MET A 1 -2.98 -0.52 22.75
CA MET A 1 -2.62 -1.47 21.66
C MET A 1 -2.79 -0.72 20.36
N THR A 2 -1.69 -0.24 19.77
CA THR A 2 -1.74 0.45 18.48
C THR A 2 -1.86 -0.63 17.42
N ASP A 3 -3.07 -0.88 16.98
CA ASP A 3 -3.37 -1.81 15.89
C ASP A 3 -2.75 -1.22 14.61
N LYS A 4 -1.48 -1.55 14.35
CA LYS A 4 -0.81 -1.16 13.10
C LYS A 4 -1.54 -1.86 11.96
N LYS A 5 -2.44 -1.12 11.31
CA LYS A 5 -3.23 -1.62 10.20
C LYS A 5 -2.37 -1.56 8.94
N TYR A 6 -1.96 -2.75 8.50
CA TYR A 6 -1.25 -2.91 7.25
C TYR A 6 -2.25 -3.07 6.12
N TYR A 7 -2.29 -2.11 5.19
CA TYR A 7 -3.13 -2.16 4.01
C TYR A 7 -2.39 -2.78 2.84
N THR A 8 -3.06 -3.65 2.08
CA THR A 8 -2.52 -4.14 0.82
C THR A 8 -2.58 -3.08 -0.28
N ALA A 9 -1.77 -3.22 -1.33
CA ALA A 9 -1.84 -2.34 -2.51
C ALA A 9 -3.26 -2.25 -3.10
N LYS A 10 -4.03 -3.34 -3.01
CA LYS A 10 -5.42 -3.40 -3.50
C LYS A 10 -6.34 -2.54 -2.63
N GLU A 11 -6.30 -2.70 -1.32
CA GLU A 11 -7.12 -1.89 -0.40
C GLU A 11 -6.78 -0.41 -0.49
N LEU A 12 -5.49 -0.07 -0.60
CA LEU A 12 -5.08 1.31 -0.84
C LEU A 12 -5.60 1.82 -2.18
N ALA A 13 -5.50 1.04 -3.24
CA ALA A 13 -6.03 1.44 -4.54
C ALA A 13 -7.53 1.74 -4.45
N GLU A 14 -8.31 0.88 -3.79
CA GLU A 14 -9.74 1.11 -3.59
C GLU A 14 -10.02 2.37 -2.74
N ARG A 15 -9.26 2.57 -1.66
CA ARG A 15 -9.42 3.73 -0.77
C ARG A 15 -9.08 5.06 -1.44
N TYR A 16 -8.07 5.06 -2.30
CA TYR A 16 -7.67 6.23 -3.09
C TYR A 16 -8.47 6.38 -4.40
N GLY A 17 -9.34 5.42 -4.74
CA GLY A 17 -10.14 5.45 -5.97
C GLY A 17 -9.36 5.05 -7.24
N PHE A 18 -8.21 4.40 -7.11
CA PHE A 18 -7.47 3.84 -8.22
C PHE A 18 -8.06 2.50 -8.68
N LYS A 19 -8.19 2.32 -10.01
CA LYS A 19 -8.63 1.06 -10.61
C LYS A 19 -7.58 -0.07 -10.52
N SER A 20 -6.33 0.25 -10.22
CA SER A 20 -5.23 -0.73 -10.24
C SER A 20 -4.31 -0.59 -9.04
N HIS A 21 -4.04 -1.71 -8.38
CA HIS A 21 -3.06 -1.80 -7.29
C HIS A 21 -1.64 -1.45 -7.74
N LYS A 22 -1.34 -1.61 -9.04
CA LYS A 22 -0.05 -1.19 -9.61
C LYS A 22 0.20 0.31 -9.48
N THR A 23 -0.84 1.12 -9.44
CA THR A 23 -0.70 2.57 -9.24
C THR A 23 -0.11 2.86 -7.86
N ILE A 24 -0.53 2.12 -6.84
CA ILE A 24 0.01 2.23 -5.47
C ILE A 24 1.48 1.81 -5.42
N GLU A 25 1.84 0.73 -6.10
CA GLU A 25 3.25 0.30 -6.21
C GLU A 25 4.11 1.38 -6.88
N ARG A 26 3.63 1.95 -7.99
CA ARG A 26 4.33 3.03 -8.70
C ARG A 26 4.45 4.32 -7.86
N MET A 27 3.42 4.66 -7.08
CA MET A 27 3.47 5.78 -6.14
C MET A 27 4.50 5.57 -5.05
N ALA A 28 4.65 4.34 -4.55
CA ALA A 28 5.71 4.02 -3.61
C ALA A 28 7.11 4.11 -4.25
N GLU A 29 7.25 3.75 -5.54
CA GLU A 29 8.50 3.99 -6.30
C GLU A 29 8.80 5.48 -6.50
N ASN A 30 7.76 6.29 -6.73
CA ASN A 30 7.86 7.75 -6.89
C ASN A 30 8.08 8.50 -5.56
N ASN A 31 8.16 7.82 -4.41
CA ASN A 31 8.17 8.41 -3.07
C ASN A 31 6.90 9.24 -2.73
N GLU A 32 5.79 9.03 -3.45
CA GLU A 32 4.49 9.64 -3.12
C GLU A 32 3.78 8.88 -1.98
N LEU A 33 4.13 7.60 -1.79
CA LEU A 33 3.68 6.77 -0.67
C LEU A 33 4.90 6.23 0.10
N PRO A 34 4.75 5.95 1.42
CA PRO A 34 5.79 5.27 2.17
C PRO A 34 6.11 3.93 1.53
N LYS A 35 7.36 3.49 1.66
CA LYS A 35 7.80 2.22 1.07
C LYS A 35 6.98 1.07 1.67
N PRO A 36 6.47 0.14 0.85
CA PRO A 36 5.76 -1.01 1.37
C PRO A 36 6.70 -1.86 2.22
N VAL A 37 6.16 -2.36 3.32
CA VAL A 37 6.75 -3.46 4.05
C VAL A 37 6.32 -4.78 3.42
N LYS A 38 7.29 -5.67 3.20
CA LYS A 38 7.00 -6.99 2.67
C LYS A 38 6.53 -7.89 3.80
N ILE A 39 5.23 -8.18 3.85
CA ILE A 39 4.61 -9.03 4.86
C ILE A 39 4.15 -10.32 4.18
N GLY A 40 4.95 -11.38 4.35
CA GLY A 40 4.75 -12.64 3.63
C GLY A 40 5.08 -12.52 2.14
N ARG A 41 4.14 -12.89 1.26
CA ARG A 41 4.29 -12.78 -0.20
C ARG A 41 3.80 -11.44 -0.78
N ASN A 42 3.21 -10.57 0.04
CA ASN A 42 2.57 -9.34 -0.43
C ASN A 42 3.22 -8.09 0.16
N ASN A 43 3.26 -7.03 -0.64
CA ASN A 43 3.60 -5.69 -0.22
C ASN A 43 2.41 -5.09 0.55
N ARG A 44 2.69 -4.55 1.74
CA ARG A 44 1.70 -3.87 2.57
C ARG A 44 2.22 -2.51 3.03
N TRP A 45 1.32 -1.58 3.29
CA TRP A 45 1.61 -0.23 3.74
C TRP A 45 1.04 -0.01 5.13
N ASP A 46 1.85 0.57 6.01
CA ASP A 46 1.44 1.04 7.34
C ASP A 46 1.00 2.50 7.18
N ILE A 47 -0.27 2.73 6.82
CA ILE A 47 -0.88 4.06 6.58
C ILE A 47 -2.25 4.14 7.24
#